data_AF-A0A9P0ILR9-F1
#
_entry.id   AF-A0A9P0ILR9-F1
#
_cell.length_a   1.000
_cell.length_b   1.000
_cell.length_c   1.000
_cell.angle_alpha   90.00
_cell.angle_beta   90.00
_cell.angle_gamma   90.00
#
_symmetry.space_group_name_H-M   'P 1'
#
loop_
_entity.id
_entity.type
_entity.pdbx_description
1 polymer ?
#
loop_
_entity_poly.entity_id
_entity_poly.type
_entity_poly.pdbx_seq_one_letter_code
_entity_poly.pdbx_strand_id
1 'polypeptide(L)'
;MAKRYFNNIYSKSHESDLCVNDKFWKDKVNSLMQLVDQNASSSSKNTLYTGTTGIAYMFYHLAISKEFKNNSSTYLNKAVKVLKIKENSFKQKKSNQFICGDAGVNAVNAAIFNQIGDTKMAEMYLKHFEKGVTICKPIDSLKPGEDELFVGRAGYLYGVLWLEKVFGKKIIPDQDVIDICSTIIESGRQYSKINKSMFPLMYSYHGKEYLGAAHGLCTILQVLISFPCFIKNEQKAMQDIKKCIDILISLQTFTGNFPTKIQELGSKQRPEDDELVHWCHGAPGVVYLLAKAYLIFKEPSYLECCLKCGDLVWTKGLLKKGPG
;
A
#
# COMPACT_ATOMS: atom_id res chain seq x y z
N MET A 1 24.05 13.51 14.22
CA MET A 1 23.57 13.61 12.83
C MET A 1 22.54 14.73 12.75
N ALA A 2 22.39 15.40 11.60
CA ALA A 2 21.34 16.41 11.45
C ALA A 2 19.95 15.75 11.41
N LYS A 3 18.95 16.39 12.04
CA LYS A 3 17.55 15.92 12.03
C LYS A 3 17.05 15.64 10.60
N ARG A 4 16.29 14.56 10.41
CA ARG A 4 15.72 14.14 9.11
C ARG A 4 14.48 14.91 8.65
N TYR A 5 13.97 15.80 9.50
CA TYR A 5 12.74 16.56 9.28
C TYR A 5 12.98 18.06 9.48
N PHE A 6 12.09 18.87 8.90
CA PHE A 6 11.92 20.28 9.20
C PHE A 6 11.00 20.43 10.40
N ASN A 7 11.24 21.43 11.25
CA ASN A 7 10.33 21.73 12.35
C ASN A 7 8.97 22.14 11.77
N ASN A 8 7.89 21.55 12.28
CA ASN A 8 6.56 21.99 11.94
C ASN A 8 6.29 23.35 12.60
N ILE A 9 6.18 24.40 11.78
CA ILE A 9 5.92 25.78 12.22
C ILE A 9 4.43 26.14 12.18
N TYR A 10 3.58 25.23 11.71
CA TYR A 10 2.15 25.46 11.59
C TYR A 10 1.48 25.23 12.95
N SER A 11 0.51 26.09 13.29
CA SER A 11 -0.30 25.93 14.50
C SER A 11 -1.16 24.68 14.40
N LYS A 12 -1.50 24.08 15.55
CA LYS A 12 -2.58 23.09 15.59
C LYS A 12 -3.86 23.79 15.15
N SER A 13 -4.51 23.30 14.08
CA SER A 13 -5.72 23.94 13.56
C SER A 13 -6.86 23.84 14.56
N HIS A 14 -7.53 24.95 14.85
CA HIS A 14 -8.89 24.95 15.38
C HIS A 14 -9.86 24.88 14.19
N GLU A 15 -10.99 24.19 14.33
CA GLU A 15 -11.97 23.94 13.24
C GLU A 15 -12.48 25.23 12.56
N SER A 16 -12.29 26.40 13.18
CA SER A 16 -12.74 27.71 12.72
C SER A 16 -11.90 28.37 11.61
N ASP A 17 -10.70 27.89 11.30
CA ASP A 17 -9.74 28.63 10.45
C ASP A 17 -9.63 28.14 8.98
N LEU A 18 -10.47 27.20 8.56
CA LEU A 18 -10.35 26.57 7.24
C LEU A 18 -11.11 27.34 6.14
N CYS A 19 -10.64 28.53 5.79
CA CYS A 19 -10.99 29.12 4.49
C CYS A 19 -10.11 28.48 3.41
N VAL A 20 -10.53 27.34 2.87
CA VAL A 20 -9.79 26.65 1.80
C VAL A 20 -9.91 27.48 0.52
N ASN A 21 -8.79 28.05 0.07
CA ASN A 21 -8.73 28.68 -1.25
C ASN A 21 -8.68 27.58 -2.33
N ASP A 22 -9.84 27.06 -2.69
CA ASP A 22 -9.99 25.95 -3.65
C ASP A 22 -9.33 26.27 -5.00
N LYS A 23 -9.43 27.52 -5.45
CA LYS A 23 -8.82 27.95 -6.71
C LYS A 23 -7.31 27.82 -6.66
N PHE A 24 -6.67 28.31 -5.60
CA PHE A 24 -5.22 28.21 -5.43
C PHE A 24 -4.74 26.76 -5.49
N TRP A 25 -5.41 25.84 -4.79
CA TRP A 25 -5.02 24.43 -4.79
C TRP A 25 -5.27 23.75 -6.14
N LYS A 26 -6.38 24.06 -6.82
CA LYS A 26 -6.66 23.58 -8.18
C LYS A 26 -5.58 24.03 -9.16
N ASP A 27 -5.15 25.29 -9.08
CA ASP A 27 -4.08 25.83 -9.93
C ASP A 27 -2.74 25.15 -9.65
N LYS A 28 -2.40 24.88 -8.38
CA LYS A 28 -1.20 24.10 -8.00
C LYS A 28 -1.23 22.68 -8.54
N VAL A 29 -2.36 21.97 -8.41
CA VAL A 29 -2.54 20.63 -8.97
C VAL A 29 -2.34 20.65 -10.49
N ASN A 30 -2.95 21.62 -11.19
CA ASN A 30 -2.80 21.75 -12.63
C ASN A 30 -1.34 22.00 -13.05
N SER A 31 -0.61 22.87 -12.34
CA SER A 31 0.79 23.17 -12.62
C SER A 31 1.69 21.93 -12.42
N LEU A 32 1.53 21.20 -11.31
CA LEU A 32 2.28 19.96 -11.06
C LEU A 32 1.96 18.88 -12.09
N MET A 33 0.69 18.72 -12.44
CA MET A 33 0.24 17.76 -13.44
C MET A 33 0.80 18.06 -14.83
N GLN A 34 0.88 19.33 -15.24
CA GLN A 34 1.54 19.72 -16.48
C GLN A 34 3.02 19.34 -16.49
N LEU A 35 3.73 19.59 -15.39
CA LEU A 35 5.14 19.22 -15.25
C LEU A 35 5.35 17.71 -15.36
N VAL A 36 4.49 16.91 -14.70
CA VAL A 36 4.54 15.45 -14.78
C VAL A 36 4.24 14.95 -16.20
N ASP A 37 3.22 15.49 -16.87
CA ASP A 37 2.82 15.12 -18.23
C ASP A 37 3.96 15.37 -19.24
N GLN A 38 4.61 16.54 -19.16
CA GLN A 38 5.72 16.91 -20.03
C GLN A 38 6.92 15.96 -19.89
N ASN A 39 7.12 15.38 -18.70
CA ASN A 39 8.26 14.51 -18.40
C ASN A 39 7.88 13.01 -18.37
N ALA A 40 6.64 12.65 -18.73
CA ALA A 40 6.17 11.26 -18.65
C ALA A 40 6.99 10.29 -19.53
N SER A 41 7.47 10.76 -20.67
CA SER A 41 8.30 9.99 -21.61
C SER A 41 9.70 9.66 -21.06
N SER A 42 10.19 10.43 -20.09
CA SER A 42 11.47 10.20 -19.41
C SER A 42 11.45 8.98 -18.48
N SER A 43 10.27 8.45 -18.16
CA SER A 43 10.16 7.23 -17.38
C SER A 43 10.76 6.03 -18.12
N SER A 44 11.72 5.37 -17.50
CA SER A 44 12.30 4.12 -18.00
C SER A 44 11.48 2.88 -17.65
N LYS A 45 10.48 3.00 -16.77
CA LYS A 45 9.68 1.88 -16.27
C LYS A 45 8.20 2.01 -16.61
N ASN A 46 7.50 0.87 -16.59
CA ASN A 46 6.05 0.77 -16.78
C ASN A 46 5.31 0.31 -15.52
N THR A 47 5.89 0.44 -14.33
CA THR A 47 5.26 -0.05 -13.08
C THR A 47 4.40 1.02 -12.42
N LEU A 48 3.53 0.60 -11.49
CA LEU A 48 2.73 1.51 -10.68
C LEU A 48 3.61 2.39 -9.77
N TYR A 49 4.67 1.84 -9.19
CA TYR A 49 5.50 2.56 -8.21
C TYR A 49 6.35 3.70 -8.79
N THR A 50 7.00 3.48 -9.94
CA THR A 50 7.95 4.47 -10.52
C THR A 50 7.87 4.53 -12.05
N GLY A 51 6.71 4.24 -12.63
CA GLY A 51 6.57 4.10 -14.07
C GLY A 51 5.40 4.87 -14.66
N THR A 52 5.21 4.71 -15.98
CA THR A 52 4.12 5.32 -16.74
C THR A 52 2.74 4.92 -16.20
N THR A 53 2.58 3.71 -15.67
CA THR A 53 1.34 3.29 -14.99
C THR A 53 1.03 4.14 -13.75
N GLY A 54 2.02 4.53 -12.95
CA GLY A 54 1.81 5.43 -11.82
C GLY A 54 1.32 6.82 -12.25
N ILE A 55 1.88 7.33 -13.35
CA ILE A 55 1.44 8.61 -13.93
C ILE A 55 0.01 8.49 -14.49
N ALA A 56 -0.31 7.41 -15.19
CA ALA A 56 -1.66 7.15 -15.67
C ALA A 56 -2.66 7.00 -14.51
N TYR A 57 -2.24 6.39 -13.41
CA TYR A 57 -3.04 6.25 -12.19
C TYR A 57 -3.34 7.60 -11.53
N MET A 58 -2.39 8.54 -11.52
CA MET A 58 -2.63 9.94 -11.12
C MET A 58 -3.73 10.58 -11.99
N PHE A 59 -3.63 10.46 -13.32
CA PHE A 59 -4.65 10.99 -14.23
C PHE A 59 -6.03 10.35 -14.04
N TYR A 60 -6.08 9.05 -13.79
CA TYR A 60 -7.31 8.34 -13.46
C TYR A 60 -7.98 8.94 -12.21
N HIS A 61 -7.22 9.17 -11.13
CA HIS A 61 -7.76 9.79 -9.91
C HIS A 61 -8.25 11.22 -10.12
N LEU A 62 -7.56 12.01 -10.95
CA LEU A 62 -8.06 13.33 -11.35
C LEU A 62 -9.38 13.23 -12.13
N ALA A 63 -9.51 12.24 -13.02
CA ALA A 63 -10.70 12.05 -13.84
C ALA A 63 -11.96 11.68 -13.04
N ILE A 64 -11.80 10.90 -11.96
CA ILE A 64 -12.93 10.48 -11.10
C ILE A 64 -13.19 11.44 -9.93
N SER A 65 -12.32 12.45 -9.73
CA SER A 65 -12.50 13.44 -8.68
C SER A 65 -13.67 14.37 -8.97
N LYS A 66 -14.50 14.61 -7.94
CA LYS A 66 -15.61 15.57 -8.02
C LYS A 66 -15.11 16.99 -8.38
N GLU A 67 -13.93 17.36 -7.88
CA GLU A 67 -13.35 18.69 -8.06
C GLU A 67 -12.92 18.99 -9.49
N PHE A 68 -12.67 17.95 -10.30
CA PHE A 68 -12.16 18.10 -11.66
C PHE A 68 -13.05 17.42 -12.71
N LYS A 69 -14.32 17.15 -12.37
CA LYS A 69 -15.29 16.42 -13.21
C LYS A 69 -15.41 16.99 -14.63
N ASN A 70 -15.35 18.32 -14.80
CA ASN A 70 -15.46 18.98 -16.10
C ASN A 70 -14.31 18.64 -17.07
N ASN A 71 -13.17 18.18 -16.55
CA ASN A 71 -11.98 17.82 -17.34
C ASN A 71 -11.76 16.30 -17.41
N SER A 72 -12.73 15.50 -16.95
CA SER A 72 -12.59 14.04 -16.80
C SER A 72 -12.10 13.35 -18.08
N SER A 73 -12.75 13.63 -19.23
CA SER A 73 -12.37 13.06 -20.53
C SER A 73 -10.94 13.45 -20.95
N THR A 74 -10.52 14.68 -20.66
CA THR A 74 -9.15 15.14 -20.97
C THR A 74 -8.12 14.37 -20.15
N TYR A 75 -8.37 14.12 -18.86
CA TYR A 75 -7.45 13.34 -18.03
C TYR A 75 -7.41 11.87 -18.44
N LEU A 76 -8.55 11.27 -18.80
CA LEU A 76 -8.59 9.89 -19.31
C LEU A 76 -7.79 9.75 -20.61
N ASN A 77 -7.92 10.72 -21.53
CA ASN A 77 -7.12 10.75 -22.76
C ASN A 77 -5.61 10.85 -22.47
N LYS A 78 -5.21 11.66 -21.48
CA LYS A 78 -3.82 11.73 -21.02
C LYS A 78 -3.36 10.41 -20.41
N ALA A 79 -4.18 9.77 -19.57
CA ALA A 79 -3.87 8.48 -18.97
C ALA A 79 -3.59 7.42 -20.04
N VAL A 80 -4.45 7.31 -21.05
CA VAL A 80 -4.27 6.39 -22.19
C VAL A 80 -3.00 6.73 -22.99
N LYS A 81 -2.75 8.02 -23.26
CA LYS A 81 -1.54 8.46 -23.96
C LYS A 81 -0.27 8.03 -23.21
N VAL A 82 -0.25 8.19 -21.89
CA VAL A 82 0.88 7.80 -21.04
C VAL A 82 1.09 6.29 -21.03
N LEU A 83 0.02 5.49 -20.96
CA LEU A 83 0.10 4.03 -21.00
C LEU A 83 0.73 3.52 -22.31
N LYS A 84 0.40 4.17 -23.44
CA LYS A 84 0.94 3.83 -24.77
C LYS A 84 2.44 4.07 -24.92
N ILE A 85 3.06 4.91 -24.09
CA ILE A 85 4.51 5.22 -24.17
C ILE A 85 5.37 3.95 -24.06
N LYS A 86 4.93 2.98 -23.24
CA LYS A 86 5.71 1.77 -22.93
C LYS A 86 5.03 0.45 -23.28
N GLU A 87 3.87 0.50 -23.93
CA GLU A 87 3.05 -0.68 -24.26
C GLU A 87 3.85 -1.77 -25.01
N ASN A 88 4.65 -1.38 -26.01
CA ASN A 88 5.42 -2.32 -26.85
C ASN A 88 6.72 -2.83 -26.22
N SER A 89 7.15 -2.27 -25.08
CA SER A 89 8.40 -2.67 -24.40
C SER A 89 8.21 -3.75 -23.34
N PHE A 90 6.97 -4.21 -23.17
CA PHE A 90 6.57 -5.01 -22.03
C PHE A 90 6.68 -6.51 -22.32
N LYS A 91 7.52 -7.21 -21.55
CA LYS A 91 7.53 -8.68 -21.47
C LYS A 91 6.79 -9.09 -20.21
N GLN A 92 5.61 -9.68 -20.36
CA GLN A 92 4.79 -10.17 -19.26
C GLN A 92 5.56 -11.24 -18.48
N LYS A 93 5.98 -10.92 -17.25
CA LYS A 93 6.85 -11.79 -16.42
C LYS A 93 6.49 -11.78 -14.94
N LYS A 94 5.63 -10.86 -14.49
CA LYS A 94 5.38 -10.57 -13.06
C LYS A 94 3.88 -10.38 -12.80
N SER A 95 3.07 -11.36 -13.22
CA SER A 95 1.60 -11.25 -13.23
C SER A 95 0.92 -11.16 -11.86
N ASN A 96 1.63 -11.39 -10.76
CA ASN A 96 1.09 -11.21 -9.39
C ASN A 96 1.55 -9.91 -8.71
N GLN A 97 2.57 -9.21 -9.21
CA GLN A 97 3.15 -8.06 -8.52
C GLN A 97 2.33 -6.79 -8.77
N PHE A 98 1.59 -6.32 -7.76
CA PHE A 98 0.70 -5.16 -7.92
C PHE A 98 1.48 -3.83 -8.01
N ILE A 99 2.37 -3.55 -7.06
CA ILE A 99 3.09 -2.27 -7.03
C ILE A 99 4.22 -2.22 -8.07
N CYS A 100 4.93 -3.35 -8.26
CA CYS A 100 6.16 -3.41 -9.04
C CYS A 100 6.08 -4.24 -10.33
N GLY A 101 4.91 -4.70 -10.74
CA GLY A 101 4.79 -5.51 -11.95
C GLY A 101 3.42 -5.47 -12.60
N ASP A 102 3.11 -6.56 -13.30
CA ASP A 102 2.11 -6.58 -14.36
C ASP A 102 0.68 -6.51 -13.79
N ALA A 103 0.47 -6.99 -12.56
CA ALA A 103 -0.84 -6.89 -11.91
C ALA A 103 -1.28 -5.42 -11.77
N GLY A 104 -0.39 -4.53 -11.32
CA GLY A 104 -0.73 -3.10 -11.22
C GLY A 104 -0.99 -2.45 -12.57
N VAL A 105 -0.20 -2.83 -13.58
CA VAL A 105 -0.39 -2.36 -14.96
C VAL A 105 -1.77 -2.75 -15.47
N ASN A 106 -2.13 -4.02 -15.36
CA ASN A 106 -3.43 -4.53 -15.80
C ASN A 106 -4.58 -3.90 -15.00
N ALA A 107 -4.43 -3.78 -13.69
CA ALA A 107 -5.47 -3.21 -12.83
C ALA A 107 -5.75 -1.73 -13.20
N VAL A 108 -4.70 -0.92 -13.39
CA VAL A 108 -4.86 0.50 -13.77
C VAL A 108 -5.44 0.65 -15.18
N ASN A 109 -5.00 -0.16 -16.14
CA ASN A 109 -5.61 -0.19 -17.46
C ASN A 109 -7.10 -0.54 -17.37
N ALA A 110 -7.45 -1.61 -16.65
CA ALA A 110 -8.83 -2.03 -16.45
C ALA A 110 -9.69 -0.89 -15.89
N ALA A 111 -9.22 -0.20 -14.85
CA ALA A 111 -9.92 0.93 -14.24
C ALA A 111 -10.12 2.12 -15.20
N ILE A 112 -9.09 2.47 -15.99
CA ILE A 112 -9.16 3.56 -16.96
C ILE A 112 -10.15 3.23 -18.09
N PHE A 113 -10.05 2.05 -18.70
CA PHE A 113 -10.95 1.65 -19.78
C PHE A 113 -12.39 1.48 -19.30
N ASN A 114 -12.60 1.00 -18.07
CA ASN A 114 -13.91 0.98 -17.43
C ASN A 114 -14.49 2.40 -17.30
N GLN A 115 -13.69 3.37 -16.85
CA GLN A 115 -14.12 4.75 -16.70
C GLN A 115 -14.39 5.46 -18.05
N ILE A 116 -13.72 5.05 -19.13
CA ILE A 116 -13.96 5.52 -20.50
C ILE A 116 -15.26 4.92 -21.08
N GLY A 117 -15.72 3.78 -20.55
CA GLY A 117 -16.85 3.01 -21.09
C GLY A 117 -16.46 1.94 -22.09
N ASP A 118 -15.17 1.66 -22.27
CA ASP A 118 -14.68 0.53 -23.08
C ASP A 118 -14.62 -0.74 -22.23
N THR A 119 -15.79 -1.36 -22.08
CA THR A 119 -15.97 -2.56 -21.26
C THR A 119 -15.15 -3.74 -21.76
N LYS A 120 -15.00 -3.88 -23.09
CA LYS A 120 -14.23 -4.96 -23.71
C LYS A 120 -12.76 -4.90 -23.33
N MET A 121 -12.14 -3.71 -23.44
CA MET A 121 -10.75 -3.53 -23.02
C MET A 121 -10.60 -3.68 -21.51
N ALA A 122 -11.53 -3.13 -20.73
CA ALA A 122 -11.50 -3.28 -19.27
C ALA A 122 -11.50 -4.76 -18.85
N GLU A 123 -12.40 -5.57 -19.42
CA GLU A 123 -12.48 -7.01 -19.15
C GLU A 123 -11.23 -7.77 -19.61
N MET A 124 -10.63 -7.41 -20.74
CA MET A 124 -9.38 -8.01 -21.19
C MET A 124 -8.25 -7.81 -20.15
N TYR A 125 -8.10 -6.59 -19.63
CA TYR A 125 -7.08 -6.33 -18.61
C TYR A 125 -7.43 -6.96 -17.26
N LEU A 126 -8.71 -7.04 -16.87
CA LEU A 126 -9.13 -7.80 -15.69
C LEU A 126 -8.72 -9.28 -15.80
N LYS A 127 -8.99 -9.93 -16.93
CA LYS A 127 -8.56 -11.32 -17.17
C LYS A 127 -7.04 -11.49 -17.08
N HIS A 128 -6.27 -10.48 -17.50
CA HIS A 128 -4.81 -10.49 -17.33
C HIS A 128 -4.38 -10.32 -15.86
N PHE A 129 -5.10 -9.52 -15.08
CA PHE A 129 -4.89 -9.39 -13.65
C PHE A 129 -5.20 -10.69 -12.91
N GLU A 130 -6.28 -11.38 -13.28
CA GLU A 130 -6.71 -12.66 -12.68
C GLU A 130 -5.67 -13.79 -12.85
N LYS A 131 -4.80 -13.72 -13.87
CA LYS A 131 -3.67 -14.65 -14.01
C LYS A 131 -2.71 -14.63 -12.80
N GLY A 132 -2.74 -13.60 -11.95
CA GLY A 132 -1.99 -13.57 -10.70
C GLY A 132 -2.46 -14.59 -9.67
N VAL A 133 -3.73 -15.02 -9.70
CA VAL A 133 -4.30 -15.99 -8.74
C VAL A 133 -3.50 -17.29 -8.73
N THR A 134 -3.21 -17.85 -9.91
CA THR A 134 -2.50 -19.13 -10.03
C THR A 134 -1.08 -19.08 -9.46
N ILE A 135 -0.44 -17.90 -9.46
CA ILE A 135 0.89 -17.68 -8.89
C ILE A 135 0.81 -17.46 -7.38
N CYS A 136 -0.26 -16.83 -6.89
CA CYS A 136 -0.42 -16.52 -5.47
C CYS A 136 -0.87 -17.70 -4.62
N LYS A 137 -1.56 -18.70 -5.19
CA LYS A 137 -2.06 -19.87 -4.44
C LYS A 137 -0.97 -20.81 -3.88
N PRO A 138 0.03 -21.27 -4.65
CA PRO A 138 0.96 -22.28 -4.16
C PRO A 138 1.97 -21.74 -3.15
N ILE A 139 2.48 -22.63 -2.29
CA ILE A 139 3.59 -22.39 -1.35
C ILE A 139 4.85 -23.10 -1.87
N ASP A 140 5.44 -22.58 -2.96
CA ASP A 140 6.45 -23.35 -3.69
C ASP A 140 7.86 -23.31 -3.08
N SER A 141 8.20 -22.27 -2.30
CA SER A 141 9.62 -22.08 -1.92
C SER A 141 9.94 -21.18 -0.73
N LEU A 142 8.95 -20.58 -0.04
CA LEU A 142 9.17 -19.56 1.01
C LEU A 142 10.19 -18.48 0.59
N LYS A 143 10.24 -18.09 -0.69
CA LYS A 143 11.25 -17.13 -1.15
C LYS A 143 11.05 -15.80 -0.42
N PRO A 144 12.14 -15.10 -0.06
CA PRO A 144 12.04 -13.79 0.55
C PRO A 144 11.20 -12.84 -0.32
N GLY A 145 10.22 -12.19 0.31
CA GLY A 145 9.32 -11.22 -0.32
C GLY A 145 8.09 -11.82 -1.00
N GLU A 146 7.85 -13.13 -0.96
CA GLU A 146 6.67 -13.71 -1.61
C GLU A 146 5.33 -13.20 -1.03
N ASP A 147 5.32 -12.67 0.19
CA ASP A 147 4.09 -12.25 0.86
C ASP A 147 3.96 -10.73 1.09
N GLU A 148 5.00 -9.94 0.84
CA GLU A 148 4.97 -8.50 1.12
C GLU A 148 4.23 -7.68 0.03
N LEU A 149 4.14 -6.36 0.22
CA LEU A 149 3.28 -5.49 -0.58
C LEU A 149 3.80 -5.26 -2.01
N PHE A 150 5.12 -5.14 -2.22
CA PHE A 150 5.64 -4.65 -3.48
C PHE A 150 5.64 -5.70 -4.59
N VAL A 151 5.98 -6.93 -4.22
CA VAL A 151 6.25 -8.07 -5.10
C VAL A 151 5.53 -9.35 -4.66
N GLY A 152 4.86 -9.34 -3.52
CA GLY A 152 4.23 -10.51 -2.93
C GLY A 152 2.69 -10.57 -3.00
N ARG A 153 2.15 -11.61 -2.35
CA ARG A 153 0.71 -11.95 -2.28
C ARG A 153 -0.11 -10.86 -1.61
N ALA A 154 0.41 -10.17 -0.58
CA ALA A 154 -0.31 -9.07 0.04
C ALA A 154 -0.55 -7.93 -0.97
N GLY A 155 0.44 -7.61 -1.81
CA GLY A 155 0.28 -6.64 -2.89
C GLY A 155 -0.82 -7.01 -3.87
N TYR A 156 -0.83 -8.27 -4.30
CA TYR A 156 -1.88 -8.77 -5.19
C TYR A 156 -3.28 -8.61 -4.60
N LEU A 157 -3.46 -9.00 -3.34
CA LEU A 157 -4.73 -8.88 -2.62
C LEU A 157 -5.18 -7.41 -2.44
N TYR A 158 -4.26 -6.46 -2.25
CA TYR A 158 -4.62 -5.03 -2.31
C TYR A 158 -5.13 -4.61 -3.69
N GLY A 159 -4.54 -5.16 -4.75
CA GLY A 159 -5.05 -4.98 -6.11
C GLY A 159 -6.48 -5.50 -6.28
N VAL A 160 -6.79 -6.67 -5.70
CA VAL A 160 -8.15 -7.21 -5.66
C VAL A 160 -9.10 -6.24 -4.96
N LEU A 161 -8.79 -5.81 -3.72
CA LEU A 161 -9.63 -4.87 -2.97
C LEU A 161 -9.86 -3.56 -3.71
N TRP A 162 -8.81 -3.02 -4.35
CA TRP A 162 -8.91 -1.78 -5.11
C TRP A 162 -9.80 -1.94 -6.34
N LEU A 163 -9.63 -3.01 -7.11
CA LEU A 163 -10.47 -3.29 -8.27
C LEU A 163 -11.92 -3.58 -7.88
N GLU A 164 -12.17 -4.30 -6.79
CA GLU A 164 -13.54 -4.52 -6.28
C GLU A 164 -14.24 -3.19 -5.97
N LYS A 165 -13.51 -2.22 -5.41
CA LYS A 165 -14.02 -0.86 -5.18
C LYS A 165 -14.28 -0.11 -6.49
N VAL A 166 -13.39 -0.23 -7.49
CA VAL A 166 -13.54 0.45 -8.79
C VAL A 166 -14.74 -0.08 -9.57
N PHE A 167 -14.94 -1.39 -9.58
CA PHE A 167 -15.98 -2.04 -10.39
C PHE A 167 -17.28 -2.29 -9.64
N GLY A 168 -17.31 -2.15 -8.30
CA GLY A 168 -18.48 -2.40 -7.48
C GLY A 168 -18.93 -3.86 -7.47
N LYS A 169 -18.03 -4.80 -7.82
CA LYS A 169 -18.29 -6.24 -7.88
C LYS A 169 -17.06 -7.04 -7.48
N LYS A 170 -17.26 -8.32 -7.18
CA LYS A 170 -16.16 -9.28 -6.95
C LYS A 170 -15.30 -9.42 -8.20
N ILE A 171 -13.98 -9.42 -8.01
CA ILE A 171 -13.00 -9.58 -9.09
C ILE A 171 -12.54 -11.03 -9.18
N ILE A 172 -12.35 -11.68 -8.03
CA ILE A 172 -12.06 -13.12 -7.96
C ILE A 172 -13.04 -13.79 -6.98
N PRO A 173 -13.30 -15.10 -7.13
CA PRO A 173 -14.08 -15.88 -6.18
C PRO A 173 -13.57 -15.77 -4.73
N ASP A 174 -14.49 -15.79 -3.76
CA ASP A 174 -14.11 -15.76 -2.34
C ASP A 174 -13.21 -16.95 -1.96
N GLN A 175 -13.40 -18.11 -2.57
CA GLN A 175 -12.51 -19.26 -2.35
C GLN A 175 -11.08 -18.96 -2.77
N ASP A 176 -10.86 -18.23 -3.88
CA ASP A 176 -9.51 -17.86 -4.32
C ASP A 176 -8.86 -16.88 -3.34
N VAL A 177 -9.63 -15.94 -2.80
CA VAL A 177 -9.17 -15.02 -1.73
C VAL A 177 -8.76 -15.81 -0.50
N ILE A 178 -9.60 -16.75 -0.06
CA ILE A 178 -9.35 -17.59 1.13
C ILE A 178 -8.08 -18.42 0.92
N ASP A 179 -7.94 -19.08 -0.22
CA ASP A 179 -6.76 -19.90 -0.54
C ASP A 179 -5.48 -19.06 -0.48
N ILE A 180 -5.45 -17.87 -1.09
CA ILE A 180 -4.27 -16.99 -1.08
C ILE A 180 -3.97 -16.51 0.34
N CYS A 181 -4.99 -16.13 1.12
CA CYS A 181 -4.80 -15.71 2.51
C CYS A 181 -4.26 -16.86 3.37
N SER A 182 -4.80 -18.07 3.21
CA SER A 182 -4.31 -19.27 3.91
C SER A 182 -2.87 -19.60 3.56
N THR A 183 -2.46 -19.41 2.30
CA THR A 183 -1.06 -19.53 1.88
C THR A 183 -0.15 -18.51 2.57
N ILE A 184 -0.58 -17.25 2.69
CA ILE A 184 0.17 -16.22 3.44
C ILE A 184 0.33 -16.62 4.91
N ILE A 185 -0.72 -17.15 5.54
CA ILE A 185 -0.69 -17.61 6.94
C ILE A 185 0.28 -18.78 7.10
N GLU A 186 0.18 -19.79 6.25
CA GLU A 186 1.03 -20.98 6.33
C GLU A 186 2.51 -20.62 6.11
N SER A 187 2.80 -19.79 5.10
CA SER A 187 4.13 -19.22 4.86
C SER A 187 4.68 -18.51 6.11
N GLY A 188 3.86 -17.65 6.73
CA GLY A 188 4.24 -16.89 7.93
C GLY A 188 4.49 -17.77 9.16
N ARG A 189 3.68 -18.81 9.36
CA ARG A 189 3.85 -19.79 10.44
C ARG A 189 5.11 -20.62 10.25
N GLN A 190 5.34 -21.12 9.03
CA GLN A 190 6.54 -21.90 8.71
C GLN A 190 7.81 -21.06 8.93
N TYR A 191 7.85 -19.85 8.39
CA TYR A 191 8.98 -18.95 8.55
C TYR A 191 9.21 -18.60 10.03
N SER A 192 8.16 -18.23 10.77
CA SER A 192 8.24 -17.93 12.20
C SER A 192 8.83 -19.10 13.00
N LYS A 193 8.32 -20.33 12.77
CA LYS A 193 8.80 -21.53 13.45
C LYS A 193 10.27 -21.83 13.16
N ILE A 194 10.69 -21.77 11.90
CA ILE A 194 12.08 -22.03 11.47
C ILE A 194 13.03 -21.02 12.09
N ASN A 195 12.66 -19.74 12.09
CA ASN A 195 13.52 -18.64 12.55
C ASN A 195 13.32 -18.30 14.04
N LYS A 196 12.46 -19.05 14.75
CA LYS A 196 12.11 -18.83 16.16
C LYS A 196 11.67 -17.38 16.43
N SER A 197 10.84 -16.84 15.54
CA SER A 197 10.35 -15.47 15.66
C SER A 197 9.48 -15.31 16.92
N MET A 198 9.51 -14.12 17.50
CA MET A 198 8.59 -13.77 18.60
C MET A 198 7.14 -13.62 18.12
N PHE A 199 6.93 -13.38 16.82
CA PHE A 199 5.62 -13.26 16.21
C PHE A 199 5.14 -14.62 15.69
N PRO A 200 3.86 -15.02 15.90
CA PRO A 200 3.35 -16.27 15.34
C PRO A 200 3.36 -16.29 13.80
N LEU A 201 3.31 -15.12 13.16
CA LEU A 201 3.51 -14.94 11.72
C LEU A 201 4.67 -13.98 11.51
N MET A 202 5.66 -14.37 10.71
CA MET A 202 6.78 -13.51 10.33
C MET A 202 7.22 -13.79 8.90
N TYR A 203 7.82 -12.79 8.26
CA TYR A 203 8.23 -12.83 6.87
C TYR A 203 9.57 -12.14 6.71
N SER A 204 10.30 -12.47 5.63
CA SER A 204 11.54 -11.79 5.31
C SER A 204 11.57 -11.26 3.88
N TYR A 205 12.29 -10.16 3.70
CA TYR A 205 12.64 -9.62 2.39
C TYR A 205 14.09 -9.17 2.39
N HIS A 206 14.89 -9.65 1.43
CA HIS A 206 16.34 -9.45 1.40
C HIS A 206 17.03 -9.76 2.75
N GLY A 207 16.63 -10.87 3.38
CA GLY A 207 17.20 -11.35 4.64
C GLY A 207 16.87 -10.50 5.87
N LYS A 208 15.84 -9.64 5.79
CA LYS A 208 15.41 -8.77 6.89
C LYS A 208 13.94 -8.98 7.19
N GLU A 209 13.61 -8.98 8.48
CA GLU A 209 12.24 -9.09 9.00
C GLU A 209 11.68 -7.69 9.22
N TYR A 210 11.19 -7.08 8.14
CA TYR A 210 10.65 -5.72 8.19
C TYR A 210 9.30 -5.69 8.93
N LEU A 211 9.06 -4.58 9.62
CA LEU A 211 7.80 -4.34 10.34
C LEU A 211 6.89 -3.33 9.62
N GLY A 212 7.47 -2.40 8.86
CA GLY A 212 6.76 -1.30 8.20
C GLY A 212 5.88 -1.71 7.01
N ALA A 213 5.19 -0.73 6.41
CA ALA A 213 4.15 -1.00 5.42
C ALA A 213 4.66 -1.43 4.04
N ALA A 214 5.88 -1.06 3.64
CA ALA A 214 6.36 -1.38 2.30
C ALA A 214 6.73 -2.86 2.14
N HIS A 215 7.55 -3.40 3.04
CA HIS A 215 8.15 -4.73 2.89
C HIS A 215 7.92 -5.64 4.09
N GLY A 216 7.08 -5.21 5.02
CA GLY A 216 7.01 -5.78 6.35
C GLY A 216 5.65 -6.28 6.77
N LEU A 217 5.64 -6.79 8.00
CA LEU A 217 4.51 -7.43 8.64
C LEU A 217 3.24 -6.56 8.65
N CYS A 218 3.37 -5.25 8.81
CA CYS A 218 2.23 -4.33 8.92
C CYS A 218 1.19 -4.50 7.81
N THR A 219 1.60 -4.41 6.56
CA THR A 219 0.66 -4.44 5.43
C THR A 219 0.10 -5.83 5.17
N ILE A 220 0.88 -6.87 5.48
CA ILE A 220 0.45 -8.27 5.41
C ILE A 220 -0.70 -8.49 6.39
N LEU A 221 -0.55 -8.08 7.65
CA LEU A 221 -1.62 -8.18 8.64
C LEU A 221 -2.86 -7.36 8.21
N GLN A 222 -2.65 -6.12 7.74
CA GLN A 222 -3.73 -5.24 7.32
C GLN A 222 -4.59 -5.83 6.19
N VAL A 223 -3.96 -6.46 5.18
CA VAL A 223 -4.69 -7.01 4.04
C VAL A 223 -5.48 -8.26 4.44
N LEU A 224 -4.93 -9.12 5.32
CA LEU A 224 -5.60 -10.32 5.80
C LEU A 224 -6.90 -9.98 6.55
N ILE A 225 -6.88 -8.95 7.41
CA ILE A 225 -8.09 -8.47 8.12
C ILE A 225 -8.99 -7.56 7.27
N SER A 226 -8.72 -7.45 5.97
CA SER A 226 -9.55 -6.68 5.04
C SER A 226 -10.54 -7.53 4.25
N PHE A 227 -10.50 -8.86 4.35
CA PHE A 227 -11.42 -9.76 3.67
C PHE A 227 -12.41 -10.44 4.63
N PRO A 228 -13.71 -10.05 4.63
CA PRO A 228 -14.71 -10.66 5.49
C PRO A 228 -14.88 -12.17 5.27
N CYS A 229 -14.74 -12.66 4.04
CA CYS A 229 -14.83 -14.09 3.71
C CYS A 229 -13.72 -14.91 4.37
N PHE A 230 -12.52 -14.35 4.52
CA PHE A 230 -11.41 -15.00 5.22
C PHE A 230 -11.59 -14.94 6.74
N ILE A 231 -11.88 -13.75 7.28
CA ILE A 231 -12.02 -13.51 8.73
C ILE A 231 -13.08 -14.44 9.36
N LYS A 232 -14.20 -14.65 8.66
CA LYS A 232 -15.31 -15.47 9.18
C LYS A 232 -14.99 -16.96 9.22
N ASN A 233 -14.13 -17.44 8.33
CA ASN A 233 -13.89 -18.87 8.14
C ASN A 233 -12.60 -19.36 8.83
N GLU A 234 -11.65 -18.48 9.15
CA GLU A 234 -10.31 -18.86 9.62
C GLU A 234 -9.98 -18.34 11.03
N GLN A 235 -10.68 -18.87 12.04
CA GLN A 235 -10.54 -18.41 13.45
C GLN A 235 -9.13 -18.53 14.01
N LYS A 236 -8.40 -19.62 13.71
CA LYS A 236 -7.01 -19.81 14.17
C LYS A 236 -6.08 -18.78 13.54
N ALA A 237 -6.24 -18.50 12.24
CA ALA A 237 -5.48 -17.45 11.58
C ALA A 237 -5.76 -16.08 12.20
N MET A 238 -7.02 -15.79 12.55
CA MET A 238 -7.40 -14.55 13.22
C MET A 238 -6.75 -14.39 14.59
N GLN A 239 -6.60 -15.46 15.37
CA GLN A 239 -5.87 -15.44 16.65
C GLN A 239 -4.39 -15.10 16.44
N ASP A 240 -3.74 -15.72 15.44
CA ASP A 240 -2.35 -15.41 15.10
C ASP A 240 -2.18 -13.97 14.63
N ILE A 241 -3.07 -13.48 13.77
CA ILE A 241 -3.05 -12.09 13.26
C ILE A 241 -3.29 -11.09 14.41
N LYS A 242 -4.19 -11.38 15.35
CA LYS A 242 -4.39 -10.50 16.51
C LYS A 242 -3.12 -10.45 17.36
N LYS A 243 -2.50 -11.61 17.62
CA LYS A 243 -1.26 -11.71 18.42
C LYS A 243 -0.06 -11.02 17.75
N CYS A 244 0.18 -11.27 16.46
CA CYS A 244 0.45 -10.23 15.45
C CYS A 244 0.52 -8.77 15.93
N ILE A 245 -0.66 -8.17 15.89
CA ILE A 245 -0.89 -6.75 16.12
C ILE A 245 -0.58 -6.38 17.57
N ASP A 246 -0.96 -7.22 18.54
CA ASP A 246 -0.71 -7.00 19.97
C ASP A 246 0.79 -6.91 20.28
N ILE A 247 1.61 -7.78 19.69
CA ILE A 247 3.07 -7.68 19.81
C ILE A 247 3.56 -6.42 19.10
N LEU A 248 3.07 -6.11 17.90
CA LEU A 248 3.52 -4.93 17.15
C LEU A 248 3.28 -3.62 17.92
N ILE A 249 2.11 -3.45 18.54
CA ILE A 249 1.81 -2.24 19.33
C ILE A 249 2.69 -2.13 20.57
N SER A 250 3.11 -3.25 21.16
CA SER A 250 4.07 -3.26 22.28
C SER A 250 5.46 -2.73 21.89
N LEU A 251 5.76 -2.70 20.58
CA LEU A 251 7.01 -2.15 20.04
C LEU A 251 6.92 -0.65 19.74
N GLN A 252 5.77 0.00 19.96
CA GLN A 252 5.64 1.45 19.75
C GLN A 252 6.58 2.19 20.69
N THR A 253 7.40 3.08 20.14
CA THR A 253 8.35 3.89 20.91
C THR A 253 7.61 4.97 21.71
N PHE A 254 8.28 5.58 22.69
CA PHE A 254 7.70 6.68 23.46
C PHE A 254 7.32 7.89 22.57
N THR A 255 8.00 8.07 21.44
CA THR A 255 7.70 9.10 20.43
C THR A 255 6.49 8.75 19.56
N GLY A 256 5.90 7.55 19.71
CA GLY A 256 4.81 7.06 18.87
C GLY A 256 5.26 6.38 17.58
N ASN A 257 6.58 6.19 17.38
CA ASN A 257 7.13 5.54 16.18
C ASN A 257 7.21 4.02 16.33
N PHE A 258 7.66 3.34 15.27
CA PHE A 258 7.90 1.90 15.25
C PHE A 258 9.28 1.57 14.71
N PRO A 259 9.95 0.53 15.23
CA PRO A 259 11.17 -0.01 14.65
C PRO A 259 10.96 -0.44 13.21
N THR A 260 11.99 -0.33 12.37
CA THR A 260 11.84 -0.61 10.93
C THR A 260 11.82 -2.11 10.64
N LYS A 261 12.50 -2.89 11.49
CA LYS A 261 12.70 -4.34 11.39
C LYS A 261 13.08 -4.92 12.76
N ILE A 262 12.93 -6.23 12.94
CA ILE A 262 13.27 -6.95 14.19
C ILE A 262 14.72 -6.73 14.62
N GLN A 263 15.65 -6.64 13.66
CA GLN A 263 17.07 -6.51 13.93
C GLN A 263 17.46 -5.14 14.57
N GLU A 264 16.51 -4.20 14.67
CA GLU A 264 16.68 -2.89 15.32
C GLU A 264 16.09 -2.83 16.74
N LEU A 265 15.67 -3.95 17.31
CA LEU A 265 15.20 -3.99 18.69
C LEU A 265 16.37 -3.95 19.69
N GLY A 266 16.07 -3.51 20.92
CA GLY A 266 17.04 -3.44 22.01
C GLY A 266 18.15 -2.40 21.76
N SER A 267 19.41 -2.78 22.02
CA SER A 267 20.57 -1.87 21.91
C SER A 267 20.88 -1.40 20.48
N LYS A 268 20.20 -1.96 19.46
CA LYS A 268 20.35 -1.59 18.05
C LYS A 268 19.28 -0.60 17.55
N GLN A 269 18.47 -0.08 18.46
CA GLN A 269 17.45 0.91 18.13
C GLN A 269 18.07 2.19 17.59
N ARG A 270 17.43 2.76 16.57
CA ARG A 270 17.86 4.05 16.01
C ARG A 270 17.68 5.16 17.04
N PRO A 271 18.62 6.12 17.13
CA PRO A 271 18.41 7.34 17.89
C PRO A 271 17.20 8.11 17.38
N GLU A 272 16.54 8.85 18.27
CA GLU A 272 15.33 9.63 17.97
C GLU A 272 15.52 10.58 16.78
N ASP A 273 16.67 11.26 16.69
CA ASP A 273 16.96 12.22 15.62
C ASP A 273 17.17 11.57 14.24
N ASP A 274 17.40 10.24 14.19
CA ASP A 274 17.56 9.44 12.97
C ASP A 274 16.38 8.47 12.74
N GLU A 275 15.26 8.68 13.45
CA GLU A 275 14.03 7.92 13.24
C GLU A 275 13.54 8.00 11.79
N LEU A 276 13.12 6.86 11.22
CA LEU A 276 12.40 6.86 9.96
C LEU A 276 10.92 7.15 10.25
N VAL A 277 10.44 8.28 9.75
CA VAL A 277 9.03 8.67 9.80
C VAL A 277 8.50 8.63 8.37
N HIS A 278 8.47 7.44 7.76
CA HIS A 278 8.06 7.24 6.37
C HIS A 278 6.87 6.30 6.28
N TRP A 279 6.07 6.38 5.21
CA TRP A 279 5.06 5.37 4.93
C TRP A 279 5.68 3.96 4.86
N CYS A 280 6.83 3.81 4.19
CA CYS A 280 7.46 2.50 4.05
C CYS A 280 7.99 1.92 5.37
N HIS A 281 8.42 2.77 6.30
CA HIS A 281 9.03 2.37 7.57
C HIS A 281 8.69 3.39 8.67
N GLY A 282 8.00 2.94 9.71
CA GLY A 282 7.61 3.74 10.87
C GLY A 282 6.10 4.01 10.94
N ALA A 283 5.73 4.88 11.87
CA ALA A 283 4.34 5.24 12.17
C ALA A 283 3.47 5.62 10.97
N PRO A 284 3.93 6.39 9.94
CA PRO A 284 3.06 6.80 8.84
C PRO A 284 2.55 5.63 7.99
N GLY A 285 3.21 4.47 8.02
CA GLY A 285 2.71 3.23 7.42
C GLY A 285 1.87 2.40 8.38
N VAL A 286 2.31 2.30 9.64
CA VAL A 286 1.68 1.44 10.65
C VAL A 286 0.28 1.94 11.05
N VAL A 287 0.04 3.24 10.98
CA VAL A 287 -1.25 3.88 11.32
C VAL A 287 -2.45 3.22 10.62
N TYR A 288 -2.30 2.79 9.36
CA TYR A 288 -3.38 2.17 8.59
C TYR A 288 -3.78 0.79 9.12
N LEU A 289 -2.80 -0.03 9.54
CA LEU A 289 -3.07 -1.29 10.22
C LEU A 289 -3.79 -1.04 11.54
N LEU A 290 -3.34 -0.08 12.35
CA LEU A 290 -3.94 0.20 13.66
C LEU A 290 -5.39 0.67 13.53
N ALA A 291 -5.67 1.58 12.59
CA ALA A 291 -7.02 2.01 12.30
C ALA A 291 -7.90 0.83 11.86
N LYS A 292 -7.41 -0.02 10.95
CA LYS A 292 -8.15 -1.20 10.50
C LYS A 292 -8.36 -2.20 11.63
N ALA A 293 -7.36 -2.44 12.46
CA ALA A 293 -7.43 -3.34 13.61
C ALA A 293 -8.47 -2.84 14.62
N TYR A 294 -8.51 -1.54 14.93
CA TYR A 294 -9.56 -0.97 15.78
C TYR A 294 -10.95 -1.19 15.19
N LEU A 295 -11.12 -1.00 13.87
CA LEU A 295 -12.42 -1.23 13.22
C LEU A 295 -12.89 -2.69 13.30
N ILE A 296 -11.97 -3.65 13.34
CA ILE A 296 -12.27 -5.09 13.39
C ILE A 296 -12.41 -5.61 14.83
N PHE A 297 -11.44 -5.33 15.70
CA PHE A 297 -11.35 -5.91 17.04
C PHE A 297 -11.90 -5.02 18.15
N LYS A 298 -12.11 -3.72 17.87
CA LYS A 298 -12.65 -2.74 18.83
C LYS A 298 -11.84 -2.54 20.11
N GLU A 299 -10.56 -2.93 20.11
CA GLU A 299 -9.63 -2.72 21.22
C GLU A 299 -9.16 -1.25 21.30
N PRO A 300 -9.42 -0.52 22.40
CA PRO A 300 -9.05 0.90 22.52
C PRO A 300 -7.56 1.18 22.32
N SER A 301 -6.70 0.24 22.74
CA SER A 301 -5.25 0.34 22.61
C SER A 301 -4.79 0.53 21.16
N TYR A 302 -5.50 -0.04 20.18
CA TYR A 302 -5.19 0.15 18.75
C TYR A 302 -5.45 1.59 18.32
N LEU A 303 -6.55 2.19 18.79
CA LEU A 303 -6.86 3.59 18.50
C LEU A 303 -5.87 4.54 19.19
N GLU A 304 -5.51 4.28 20.45
CA GLU A 304 -4.52 5.06 21.17
C GLU A 304 -3.16 5.07 20.47
N CYS A 305 -2.69 3.90 20.02
CA CYS A 305 -1.45 3.79 19.25
C CYS A 305 -1.56 4.53 17.90
N CYS A 306 -2.73 4.46 17.25
CA CYS A 306 -3.02 5.17 16.00
C CYS A 306 -2.94 6.69 16.17
N LEU A 307 -3.48 7.23 17.27
CA LEU A 307 -3.41 8.66 17.60
C LEU A 307 -1.97 9.13 17.82
N LYS A 308 -1.16 8.34 18.56
CA LYS A 308 0.28 8.61 18.74
C LYS A 308 1.05 8.65 17.42
N CYS A 309 0.69 7.81 16.44
CA CYS A 309 1.24 7.92 15.09
C CYS A 309 0.93 9.29 14.47
N GLY A 310 -0.30 9.77 14.62
CA GLY A 310 -0.72 11.09 14.12
C GLY A 310 0.08 12.23 14.76
N ASP A 311 0.24 12.22 16.07
CA ASP A 311 1.04 13.22 16.80
C ASP A 311 2.51 13.24 16.35
N LEU A 312 3.09 12.06 16.14
CA LEU A 312 4.45 11.94 15.60
C LEU A 312 4.55 12.49 14.18
N VAL A 313 3.62 12.15 13.29
CA VAL A 313 3.60 12.65 11.91
C VAL A 313 3.41 14.15 11.89
N TRP A 314 2.56 14.70 12.74
CA TRP A 314 2.41 16.14 12.89
C TRP A 314 3.72 16.82 13.29
N THR A 315 4.49 16.20 14.19
CA THR A 315 5.72 16.79 14.73
C THR A 315 6.93 16.61 13.80
N LYS A 316 7.07 15.44 13.17
CA LYS A 316 8.29 15.01 12.44
C LYS A 316 8.05 14.62 10.98
N GLY A 317 6.82 14.73 10.47
CA GLY A 317 6.44 14.28 9.12
C GLY A 317 6.83 15.22 7.97
N LEU A 318 7.34 16.42 8.25
CA LEU A 318 7.87 17.32 7.22
C LEU A 318 9.31 16.92 6.85
N LEU A 319 9.44 15.93 5.97
CA LEU A 319 10.71 15.25 5.72
C LEU A 319 11.67 16.06 4.84
N LYS A 320 12.96 16.08 5.23
CA LYS A 320 14.05 16.55 4.35
C LYS A 320 14.32 15.62 3.18
N LYS A 321 13.75 14.41 3.22
CA LYS A 321 13.81 13.41 2.13
C LYS A 321 13.12 13.90 0.86
N GLY A 322 12.11 14.77 0.99
CA GLY A 322 11.29 15.28 -0.11
C GLY A 322 9.80 14.89 0.00
N PRO A 323 8.95 15.45 -0.87
CA PRO A 323 7.48 15.41 -0.76
C PRO A 323 6.85 14.20 -1.48
N GLY A 324 7.52 13.05 -1.42
CA GLY A 324 7.08 11.83 -2.10
C GLY A 324 5.91 11.12 -1.44
#